data_AF-A0A928NPQ8-F1
#
_entry.id   AF-A0A928NPQ8-F1
#
_cell.length_a   1.000
_cell.length_b   1.000
_cell.length_c   1.000
_cell.angle_alpha   90.00
_cell.angle_beta   90.00
_cell.angle_gamma   90.00
#
_symmetry.space_group_name_H-M   'P 1'
#
loop_
_entity.id
_entity.type
_entity.pdbx_description
1 polymer ?
#
loop_
_entity_poly.entity_id
_entity_poly.type
_entity_poly.pdbx_seq_one_letter_code
_entity_poly.pdbx_strand_id
1 'polypeptide(L)'
;MIIFMLFACLCLLISASYAWLTMSLAPEVSGINTHIGTNGNLEIALLNEQTYIDPSQIKSLIGSSKEVSNPLISNITWGNLIDLSDKKYGLDKITLQPSRLNVQSNINGINTVYNNLLSFPEFDSDGRFKKFSSETISTTYTDQGFIYDTTRQTYGVRCIGRTSSVSSQETALANSRAAIRSYRTSSVRSVESVLKSNGGELLALYIDVLMGNRDNYNDVDIALVQDTATRLLGSISYIDLAIRQAIVGYCSISIDDTDTFKQINETVCNTMVPLTTVFMYLPDVIPDDMKQMVNEIEKEKNNLQEVISLCGDYNNNTYSENDILILLDKVLPYNEVYINSKKLEKNKINTSIDGDNKITLTDDAGAMAMIADYCGNYDIFFTYSKNSSFELITLSKKSPGYLEKIAKSLDELRIDTESNSYTSEVKEIYGYAIDLAFRCNTNCNLLLQTEGSLRVEEDSADMMLQGNGSYMSFSSGQLNDSQIISLMDSFRVAFVNDQNNVLAIAKLNVSNYSKEGTEIKAPLYLYEYKVSVDGSISMGKRLKEDRKIMELTENTISIMTIIVWLDGDHVDNSLAANSENSLSGALNLQFASDANLRPADILIS
;
A
#
# COMPACT_ATOMS: atom_id res chain seq x y z
N MET A 1 61.38 -28.97 -27.07
CA MET A 1 60.06 -28.30 -27.11
C MET A 1 59.34 -28.55 -25.78
N ILE A 2 59.80 -27.93 -24.68
CA ILE A 2 59.35 -28.25 -23.30
C ILE A 2 58.93 -27.00 -22.49
N ILE A 3 59.15 -25.78 -23.03
CA ILE A 3 58.92 -24.52 -22.30
C ILE A 3 57.48 -23.98 -22.46
N PHE A 4 56.81 -24.24 -23.59
CA PHE A 4 55.45 -23.73 -23.83
C PHE A 4 54.34 -24.42 -23.01
N MET A 5 54.57 -25.65 -22.51
CA MET A 5 53.58 -26.35 -21.68
C MET A 5 53.61 -25.94 -20.20
N LEU A 6 54.68 -25.27 -19.75
CA LEU A 6 54.81 -24.80 -18.36
C LEU A 6 54.08 -23.47 -18.13
N PHE A 7 54.03 -22.60 -19.16
CA PHE A 7 53.41 -21.27 -19.05
C PHE A 7 51.87 -21.33 -19.08
N ALA A 8 51.29 -22.30 -19.78
CA ALA A 8 49.85 -22.54 -19.80
C ALA A 8 49.28 -23.04 -18.45
N CYS A 9 50.16 -23.53 -17.54
CA CYS A 9 49.74 -24.13 -16.27
C CYS A 9 49.66 -23.12 -15.10
N LEU A 10 49.97 -21.84 -15.33
CA LEU A 10 49.94 -20.80 -14.27
C LEU A 10 48.69 -19.91 -14.30
N CYS A 11 47.79 -20.11 -15.26
CA CYS A 11 46.54 -19.32 -15.40
C CYS A 11 45.27 -20.13 -15.07
N LEU A 12 45.38 -21.41 -14.69
CA LEU A 12 44.26 -22.26 -14.31
C LEU A 12 44.10 -22.32 -12.78
N LEU A 13 43.76 -21.16 -12.19
CA LEU A 13 43.41 -21.06 -10.76
C LEU A 13 42.20 -20.13 -10.52
N ILE A 14 41.22 -20.21 -11.42
CA ILE A 14 39.82 -19.84 -11.17
C ILE A 14 38.99 -21.08 -11.50
N SER A 15 38.01 -21.41 -10.65
CA SER A 15 37.37 -22.74 -10.62
C SER A 15 36.40 -22.97 -11.79
N ALA A 16 36.64 -24.04 -12.55
CA ALA A 16 35.69 -24.60 -13.51
C ALA A 16 35.47 -26.10 -13.22
N SER A 17 34.26 -26.61 -13.48
CA SER A 17 33.98 -28.05 -13.58
C SER A 17 32.70 -28.30 -14.38
N TYR A 18 32.87 -28.58 -15.68
CA TYR A 18 31.83 -29.21 -16.50
C TYR A 18 31.77 -30.71 -16.17
N ALA A 19 30.58 -31.30 -16.14
CA ALA A 19 30.42 -32.75 -16.09
C ALA A 19 30.46 -33.36 -17.51
N TRP A 20 31.36 -34.32 -17.74
CA TRP A 20 31.28 -35.24 -18.87
C TRP A 20 30.57 -36.53 -18.43
N LEU A 21 29.62 -37.03 -19.22
CA LEU A 21 28.94 -38.29 -18.96
C LEU A 21 29.19 -39.27 -20.11
N THR A 22 29.64 -40.49 -19.78
CA THR A 22 29.84 -41.57 -20.75
C THR A 22 28.64 -42.51 -20.73
N MET A 23 28.08 -42.81 -21.90
CA MET A 23 26.87 -43.62 -22.02
C MET A 23 27.17 -45.12 -21.86
N SER A 24 26.30 -45.81 -21.12
CA SER A 24 26.17 -47.28 -21.13
C SER A 24 24.86 -47.68 -21.81
N LEU A 25 24.76 -48.92 -22.28
CA LEU A 25 23.70 -49.39 -23.17
C LEU A 25 22.46 -49.93 -22.41
N ALA A 26 21.49 -49.05 -22.19
CA ALA A 26 20.06 -49.33 -21.94
C ALA A 26 19.69 -50.04 -20.61
N PRO A 27 18.39 -50.02 -20.18
CA PRO A 27 17.23 -49.35 -20.78
C PRO A 27 16.61 -48.20 -19.95
N GLU A 28 15.81 -47.40 -20.66
CA GLU A 28 14.72 -46.50 -20.24
C GLU A 28 14.64 -45.98 -18.78
N VAL A 29 14.81 -44.65 -18.64
CA VAL A 29 13.79 -43.82 -17.97
C VAL A 29 13.45 -42.65 -18.90
N SER A 30 12.16 -42.45 -19.18
CA SER A 30 11.63 -41.28 -19.89
C SER A 30 10.89 -40.39 -18.91
N GLY A 31 10.96 -39.06 -19.08
CA GLY A 31 10.15 -38.09 -18.33
C GLY A 31 10.82 -37.37 -17.14
N ILE A 32 12.14 -37.40 -17.00
CA ILE A 32 12.84 -36.61 -15.97
C ILE A 32 13.01 -35.16 -16.45
N ASN A 33 12.05 -34.29 -16.09
CA ASN A 33 12.12 -32.84 -16.29
C ASN A 33 12.75 -32.16 -15.04
N THR A 34 14.08 -32.11 -14.95
CA THR A 34 14.77 -31.30 -13.94
C THR A 34 14.94 -29.85 -14.41
N HIS A 35 14.03 -28.97 -13.99
CA HIS A 35 14.24 -27.52 -14.07
C HIS A 35 14.84 -27.04 -12.74
N ILE A 36 16.03 -26.46 -12.80
CA ILE A 36 16.62 -25.67 -11.70
C ILE A 36 16.96 -24.30 -12.29
N GLY A 37 16.14 -23.31 -11.98
CA GLY A 37 16.38 -21.92 -12.33
C GLY A 37 16.16 -21.06 -11.09
N THR A 38 17.23 -20.48 -10.57
CA THR A 38 17.14 -19.47 -9.51
C THR A 38 16.65 -18.17 -10.13
N ASN A 39 15.36 -17.87 -10.00
CA ASN A 39 14.87 -16.51 -10.27
C ASN A 39 15.61 -15.52 -9.35
N GLY A 40 15.88 -14.32 -9.89
CA GLY A 40 16.70 -13.31 -9.20
C GLY A 40 16.04 -12.80 -7.92
N ASN A 41 16.87 -12.41 -6.96
CA ASN A 41 16.49 -12.15 -5.57
C ASN A 41 15.36 -11.14 -5.34
N LEU A 42 15.16 -10.17 -6.24
CA LEU A 42 14.09 -9.18 -6.18
C LEU A 42 13.09 -9.47 -7.32
N GLU A 43 11.88 -9.89 -6.95
CA GLU A 43 10.82 -10.21 -7.90
C GLU A 43 9.63 -9.25 -7.76
N ILE A 44 8.94 -9.04 -8.88
CA ILE A 44 7.79 -8.15 -9.06
C ILE A 44 6.66 -8.92 -9.75
N ALA A 45 5.41 -8.59 -9.42
CA ALA A 45 4.21 -9.10 -10.08
C ALA A 45 3.11 -8.01 -10.13
N LEU A 46 2.26 -8.06 -11.15
CA LEU A 46 1.05 -7.27 -11.30
C LEU A 46 -0.09 -7.92 -10.52
N LEU A 47 -0.80 -7.14 -9.73
CA LEU A 47 -1.95 -7.61 -8.96
C LEU A 47 -3.22 -7.67 -9.81
N ASN A 48 -4.17 -8.49 -9.36
CA ASN A 48 -5.53 -8.56 -9.88
C ASN A 48 -6.52 -8.65 -8.71
N GLU A 49 -7.83 -8.71 -8.99
CA GLU A 49 -8.90 -8.71 -7.97
C GLU A 49 -8.76 -9.84 -6.93
N GLN A 50 -8.14 -10.97 -7.27
CA GLN A 50 -7.88 -12.07 -6.34
C GLN A 50 -6.56 -11.86 -5.58
N THR A 51 -5.46 -11.57 -6.31
CA THR A 51 -4.12 -11.47 -5.71
C THR A 51 -3.89 -10.21 -4.88
N TYR A 52 -4.69 -9.15 -5.07
CA TYR A 52 -4.65 -7.97 -4.19
C TYR A 52 -5.19 -8.29 -2.78
N ILE A 53 -6.25 -9.11 -2.72
CA ILE A 53 -6.86 -9.58 -1.47
C ILE A 53 -5.92 -10.60 -0.81
N ASP A 54 -5.46 -11.59 -1.58
CA ASP A 54 -4.57 -12.66 -1.13
C ASP A 54 -3.32 -12.79 -2.04
N PRO A 55 -2.22 -12.06 -1.71
CA PRO A 55 -0.98 -12.13 -2.48
C PRO A 55 -0.28 -13.48 -2.45
N SER A 56 -0.64 -14.39 -1.53
CA SER A 56 -0.03 -15.73 -1.48
C SER A 56 -0.36 -16.56 -2.74
N GLN A 57 -1.41 -16.19 -3.48
CA GLN A 57 -1.82 -16.86 -4.71
C GLN A 57 -1.03 -16.43 -5.95
N ILE A 58 -0.11 -15.47 -5.85
CA ILE A 58 0.80 -15.10 -6.94
C ILE A 58 1.79 -16.25 -7.16
N LYS A 59 1.70 -16.88 -8.34
CA LYS A 59 2.47 -18.11 -8.65
C LYS A 59 3.84 -17.76 -9.21
N SER A 60 4.83 -18.57 -8.87
CA SER A 60 6.07 -18.67 -9.65
C SER A 60 5.83 -19.66 -10.79
N LEU A 61 6.15 -19.31 -12.04
CA LEU A 61 6.13 -20.25 -13.16
C LEU A 61 7.52 -20.82 -13.40
N ILE A 62 7.57 -22.05 -13.91
CA ILE A 62 8.79 -22.68 -14.42
C ILE A 62 8.91 -22.29 -15.89
N GLY A 63 10.07 -21.77 -16.28
CA GLY A 63 10.24 -21.00 -17.52
C GLY A 63 10.07 -19.51 -17.23
N SER A 64 11.07 -18.71 -17.61
CA SER A 64 11.12 -17.28 -17.27
C SER A 64 9.97 -16.49 -17.90
N SER A 65 9.71 -15.27 -17.41
CA SER A 65 8.68 -14.36 -17.96
C SER A 65 8.84 -14.01 -19.45
N LYS A 66 9.95 -14.41 -20.10
CA LYS A 66 10.15 -14.31 -21.56
C LYS A 66 9.61 -15.51 -22.36
N GLU A 67 9.34 -16.65 -21.76
CA GLU A 67 8.85 -17.84 -22.48
C GLU A 67 7.32 -17.86 -22.61
N VAL A 68 6.61 -17.18 -21.70
CA VAL A 68 5.17 -16.94 -21.80
C VAL A 68 4.92 -15.78 -22.75
N SER A 69 4.59 -16.07 -24.01
CA SER A 69 4.38 -15.07 -25.08
C SER A 69 3.11 -14.22 -24.95
N ASN A 70 2.60 -14.02 -23.73
CA ASN A 70 1.38 -13.29 -23.42
C ASN A 70 1.58 -12.48 -22.13
N PRO A 71 1.81 -11.15 -22.22
CA PRO A 71 2.05 -10.29 -21.07
C PRO A 71 1.00 -10.43 -19.95
N LEU A 72 -0.27 -10.65 -20.31
CA LEU A 72 -1.37 -10.80 -19.35
C LEU A 72 -1.18 -11.99 -18.38
N ILE A 73 -0.44 -13.02 -18.79
CA ILE A 73 -0.17 -14.21 -17.99
C ILE A 73 1.18 -14.07 -17.27
N SER A 74 2.22 -13.57 -17.94
CA SER A 74 3.54 -13.39 -17.31
C SER A 74 3.50 -12.33 -16.21
N ASN A 75 2.79 -11.22 -16.43
CA ASN A 75 2.76 -10.09 -15.50
C ASN A 75 2.12 -10.47 -14.15
N ILE A 76 1.13 -11.37 -14.11
CA ILE A 76 0.47 -11.80 -12.87
C ILE A 76 1.20 -12.94 -12.13
N THR A 77 2.47 -13.17 -12.48
CA THR A 77 3.34 -14.20 -11.90
C THR A 77 4.70 -13.60 -11.54
N TRP A 78 5.42 -14.23 -10.61
CA TRP A 78 6.70 -13.69 -10.15
C TRP A 78 7.77 -13.69 -11.24
N GLY A 79 8.36 -12.52 -11.47
CA GLY A 79 9.46 -12.32 -12.40
C GLY A 79 10.19 -11.00 -12.15
N ASN A 80 10.95 -10.50 -13.13
CA ASN A 80 11.78 -9.28 -13.03
C ASN A 80 11.41 -8.19 -14.06
N LEU A 81 10.25 -8.34 -14.72
CA LEU A 81 9.74 -7.45 -15.75
C LEU A 81 8.21 -7.56 -15.80
N ILE A 82 7.54 -6.42 -15.95
CA ILE A 82 6.11 -6.31 -16.26
C ILE A 82 6.01 -5.50 -17.56
N ASP A 83 5.27 -6.00 -18.54
CA ASP A 83 5.06 -5.35 -19.84
C ASP A 83 3.60 -4.95 -20.00
N LEU A 84 3.32 -3.65 -19.95
CA LEU A 84 1.97 -3.09 -20.09
C LEU A 84 1.65 -2.61 -21.52
N SER A 85 2.41 -3.03 -22.52
CA SER A 85 2.19 -2.66 -23.93
C SER A 85 1.01 -3.36 -24.61
N ASP A 86 0.44 -4.42 -24.01
CA ASP A 86 -0.79 -5.06 -24.50
C ASP A 86 -1.97 -4.07 -24.37
N LYS A 87 -2.66 -3.85 -25.50
CA LYS A 87 -3.82 -2.94 -25.61
C LYS A 87 -4.98 -3.32 -24.69
N LYS A 88 -5.03 -4.55 -24.17
CA LYS A 88 -6.01 -4.98 -23.16
C LYS A 88 -5.82 -4.31 -21.80
N TYR A 89 -4.70 -3.63 -21.55
CA TYR A 89 -4.55 -2.72 -20.41
C TYR A 89 -5.18 -1.34 -20.63
N GLY A 90 -5.62 -1.01 -21.86
CA GLY A 90 -6.36 0.22 -22.18
C GLY A 90 -5.56 1.52 -22.08
N LEU A 91 -4.26 1.47 -21.76
CA LEU A 91 -3.42 2.67 -21.59
C LEU A 91 -3.35 3.53 -22.87
N ASP A 92 -3.47 2.91 -24.06
CA ASP A 92 -3.55 3.61 -25.35
C ASP A 92 -4.91 4.29 -25.63
N LYS A 93 -5.84 4.26 -24.65
CA LYS A 93 -7.14 4.95 -24.67
C LYS A 93 -7.25 6.07 -23.63
N ILE A 94 -6.23 6.28 -22.80
CA ILE A 94 -6.25 7.28 -21.74
C ILE A 94 -5.81 8.65 -22.27
N THR A 95 -6.66 9.66 -22.10
CA THR A 95 -6.30 11.08 -22.24
C THR A 95 -6.39 11.73 -20.87
N LEU A 96 -5.28 12.24 -20.35
CA LEU A 96 -5.20 12.78 -18.99
C LEU A 96 -5.68 14.24 -18.91
N GLN A 97 -6.64 14.48 -18.03
CA GLN A 97 -7.09 15.80 -17.60
C GLN A 97 -6.34 16.26 -16.33
N PRO A 98 -6.13 17.57 -16.13
CA PRO A 98 -5.48 18.11 -14.93
C PRO A 98 -6.20 17.70 -13.63
N SER A 99 -5.44 17.29 -12.63
CA SER A 99 -5.95 16.78 -11.35
C SER A 99 -4.94 16.94 -10.21
N ARG A 100 -5.39 16.71 -8.97
CA ARG A 100 -4.57 16.69 -7.76
C ARG A 100 -4.65 15.30 -7.12
N LEU A 101 -3.57 14.84 -6.48
CA LEU A 101 -3.62 13.63 -5.65
C LEU A 101 -4.56 13.89 -4.46
N ASN A 102 -5.52 13.00 -4.24
CA ASN A 102 -6.47 13.16 -3.14
C ASN A 102 -5.85 12.62 -1.83
N VAL A 103 -4.98 13.43 -1.23
CA VAL A 103 -4.13 13.05 -0.09
C VAL A 103 -4.42 13.92 1.13
N GLN A 104 -4.38 13.29 2.31
CA GLN A 104 -4.45 13.95 3.61
C GLN A 104 -3.09 13.93 4.31
N SER A 105 -2.72 15.04 4.95
CA SER A 105 -1.69 15.06 5.99
C SER A 105 -2.25 14.47 7.29
N ASN A 106 -1.58 13.47 7.87
CA ASN A 106 -2.05 12.74 9.05
C ASN A 106 -1.21 13.06 10.30
N ILE A 107 -1.78 12.83 11.47
CA ILE A 107 -1.27 13.26 12.79
C ILE A 107 0.14 12.70 13.08
N ASN A 108 0.43 11.49 12.58
CA ASN A 108 1.71 10.80 12.79
C ASN A 108 2.77 11.11 11.70
N GLY A 109 2.58 12.15 10.89
CA GLY A 109 3.54 12.59 9.85
C GLY A 109 3.55 11.75 8.55
N ILE A 110 2.78 10.66 8.52
CA ILE A 110 2.56 9.82 7.33
C ILE A 110 1.40 10.41 6.52
N ASN A 111 1.57 10.64 5.22
CA ASN A 111 0.48 11.13 4.37
C ASN A 111 -0.35 9.95 3.83
N THR A 112 -1.68 10.05 3.80
CA THR A 112 -2.58 8.95 3.39
C THR A 112 -3.50 9.39 2.25
N VAL A 113 -3.63 8.56 1.21
CA VAL A 113 -4.49 8.79 0.04
C VAL A 113 -5.91 8.26 0.30
N TYR A 114 -6.93 8.99 -0.10
CA TYR A 114 -8.31 8.48 -0.07
C TYR A 114 -8.58 7.51 -1.23
N ASN A 115 -9.53 6.58 -1.09
CA ASN A 115 -9.76 5.52 -2.11
C ASN A 115 -10.23 6.07 -3.47
N ASN A 116 -10.88 7.23 -3.48
CA ASN A 116 -11.02 8.11 -4.64
C ASN A 116 -9.69 8.85 -4.88
N LEU A 117 -8.73 8.14 -5.49
CA LEU A 117 -7.29 8.45 -5.53
C LEU A 117 -6.92 9.87 -6.01
N LEU A 118 -7.73 10.48 -6.88
CA LEU A 118 -7.50 11.81 -7.45
C LEU A 118 -8.73 12.71 -7.28
N SER A 119 -8.50 14.01 -7.23
CA SER A 119 -9.53 15.04 -7.28
C SER A 119 -9.32 15.97 -8.49
N PHE A 120 -10.42 16.55 -8.98
CA PHE A 120 -10.44 17.40 -10.17
C PHE A 120 -11.10 18.76 -9.88
N PRO A 121 -10.75 19.83 -10.61
CA PRO A 121 -11.42 21.12 -10.45
C PRO A 121 -12.85 21.09 -10.99
N GLU A 122 -13.84 21.38 -10.13
CA GLU A 122 -15.18 21.81 -10.53
C GLU A 122 -15.15 23.32 -10.87
N PHE A 123 -15.83 23.70 -11.95
CA PHE A 123 -16.04 25.08 -12.36
C PHE A 123 -17.51 25.48 -12.22
N ASP A 124 -17.79 26.77 -12.04
CA ASP A 124 -19.14 27.32 -12.07
C ASP A 124 -19.65 27.56 -13.51
N SER A 125 -20.88 28.07 -13.63
CA SER A 125 -21.52 28.34 -14.92
C SER A 125 -20.94 29.55 -15.69
N ASP A 126 -20.04 30.35 -15.10
CA ASP A 126 -19.31 31.42 -15.80
C ASP A 126 -17.88 31.02 -16.18
N GLY A 127 -17.41 29.86 -15.69
CA GLY A 127 -16.14 29.23 -16.02
C GLY A 127 -15.06 29.45 -14.97
N ARG A 128 -15.39 29.93 -13.77
CA ARG A 128 -14.44 30.08 -12.67
C ARG A 128 -14.31 28.80 -11.87
N PHE A 129 -13.12 28.58 -11.32
CA PHE A 129 -12.89 27.52 -10.34
C PHE A 129 -13.83 27.69 -9.14
N LYS A 130 -14.59 26.63 -8.83
CA LYS A 130 -15.55 26.57 -7.72
C LYS A 130 -14.94 25.85 -6.51
N LYS A 131 -14.41 24.64 -6.72
CA LYS A 131 -13.76 23.78 -5.72
C LYS A 131 -12.99 22.64 -6.40
N PHE A 132 -12.19 21.90 -5.64
CA PHE A 132 -11.82 20.54 -6.05
C PHE A 132 -12.93 19.56 -5.65
N SER A 133 -13.17 18.55 -6.49
CA SER A 133 -14.16 17.50 -6.30
C SER A 133 -13.47 16.14 -6.37
N SER A 134 -13.77 15.25 -5.44
CA SER A 134 -13.19 13.91 -5.34
C SER A 134 -14.17 12.82 -5.80
N GLU A 135 -15.14 13.18 -6.65
CA GLU A 135 -16.09 12.27 -7.30
C GLU A 135 -15.42 11.50 -8.46
N THR A 136 -14.28 10.88 -8.19
CA THR A 136 -13.59 9.97 -9.09
C THR A 136 -13.85 8.52 -8.73
N ILE A 137 -13.77 7.68 -9.76
CA ILE A 137 -13.95 6.22 -9.74
C ILE A 137 -12.76 5.56 -10.42
N SER A 138 -12.40 4.37 -9.94
CA SER A 138 -11.36 3.52 -10.55
C SER A 138 -11.99 2.34 -11.29
N THR A 139 -11.59 2.08 -12.54
CA THR A 139 -11.97 0.83 -13.23
C THR A 139 -10.88 0.28 -14.13
N THR A 140 -10.98 -1.01 -14.43
CA THR A 140 -10.13 -1.76 -15.38
C THR A 140 -10.64 -1.60 -16.82
N TYR A 141 -9.74 -1.79 -17.79
CA TYR A 141 -10.14 -1.83 -19.20
C TYR A 141 -10.87 -3.13 -19.55
N THR A 142 -11.81 -3.05 -20.48
CA THR A 142 -12.55 -4.19 -21.03
C THR A 142 -12.67 -4.04 -22.55
N ASP A 143 -13.13 -5.07 -23.27
CA ASP A 143 -13.42 -4.97 -24.71
C ASP A 143 -14.49 -3.91 -25.06
N GLN A 144 -15.22 -3.38 -24.06
CA GLN A 144 -16.19 -2.29 -24.18
C GLN A 144 -15.64 -0.92 -23.74
N GLY A 145 -14.38 -0.84 -23.34
CA GLY A 145 -13.76 0.37 -22.78
C GLY A 145 -13.55 0.30 -21.27
N PHE A 146 -13.29 1.46 -20.65
CA PHE A 146 -13.24 1.60 -19.20
C PHE A 146 -14.66 1.65 -18.62
N ILE A 147 -15.24 0.48 -18.40
CA ILE A 147 -16.60 0.32 -17.87
C ILE A 147 -16.54 0.26 -16.34
N TYR A 148 -17.18 1.22 -15.69
CA TYR A 148 -17.46 1.22 -14.26
C TYR A 148 -18.72 0.40 -13.97
N ASP A 149 -18.67 -0.38 -12.90
CA ASP A 149 -19.71 -1.31 -12.43
C ASP A 149 -19.86 -1.14 -10.91
N THR A 150 -21.05 -0.74 -10.46
CA THR A 150 -21.33 -0.45 -9.03
C THR A 150 -21.28 -1.68 -8.11
N THR A 151 -21.09 -2.88 -8.68
CA THR A 151 -21.00 -4.16 -7.98
C THR A 151 -19.59 -4.75 -7.93
N ARG A 152 -18.64 -4.25 -8.72
CA ARG A 152 -17.28 -4.82 -8.84
C ARG A 152 -16.18 -3.84 -8.42
N GLN A 153 -15.38 -4.23 -7.42
CA GLN A 153 -14.15 -3.52 -7.05
C GLN A 153 -12.98 -4.05 -7.90
N THR A 154 -12.38 -3.18 -8.70
CA THR A 154 -11.32 -3.56 -9.65
C THR A 154 -9.91 -3.32 -9.09
N TYR A 155 -8.94 -4.13 -9.52
CA TYR A 155 -7.51 -4.03 -9.17
C TYR A 155 -6.62 -4.42 -10.35
N GLY A 156 -5.38 -3.94 -10.36
CA GLY A 156 -4.38 -4.15 -11.42
C GLY A 156 -4.04 -2.84 -12.14
N VAL A 157 -4.20 -2.78 -13.46
CA VAL A 157 -4.09 -1.53 -14.22
C VAL A 157 -5.47 -0.86 -14.31
N ARG A 158 -5.60 0.34 -13.75
CA ARG A 158 -6.87 1.05 -13.56
C ARG A 158 -6.81 2.47 -14.11
N CYS A 159 -7.81 2.93 -14.85
CA CYS A 159 -7.99 4.37 -15.05
C CYS A 159 -8.63 4.98 -13.79
N ILE A 160 -8.34 6.26 -13.52
CA ILE A 160 -8.99 7.05 -12.46
C ILE A 160 -9.71 8.20 -13.15
N GLY A 161 -11.04 8.25 -13.06
CA GLY A 161 -11.83 9.17 -13.87
C GLY A 161 -13.26 9.37 -13.39
N ARG A 162 -14.08 9.93 -14.26
CA ARG A 162 -15.49 10.25 -14.08
C ARG A 162 -16.31 9.86 -15.31
N THR A 163 -17.59 9.61 -15.08
CA THR A 163 -18.61 9.40 -16.12
C THR A 163 -19.77 10.37 -15.90
N SER A 164 -20.42 10.80 -16.97
CA SER A 164 -21.51 11.78 -16.93
C SER A 164 -22.91 11.18 -16.69
N SER A 165 -23.01 9.85 -16.60
CA SER A 165 -24.25 9.09 -16.41
C SER A 165 -24.47 8.56 -15.00
N VAL A 166 -23.53 8.77 -14.08
CA VAL A 166 -23.59 8.32 -12.67
C VAL A 166 -23.67 9.53 -11.76
N SER A 167 -24.61 9.53 -10.83
CA SER A 167 -24.80 10.60 -9.85
C SER A 167 -23.66 10.68 -8.82
N SER A 168 -23.58 11.81 -8.13
CA SER A 168 -22.66 11.98 -6.98
C SER A 168 -22.98 10.98 -5.86
N GLN A 169 -24.27 10.67 -5.66
CA GLN A 169 -24.76 9.64 -4.75
C GLN A 169 -24.28 8.23 -5.13
N GLU A 170 -24.52 7.78 -6.37
CA GLU A 170 -24.10 6.45 -6.86
C GLU A 170 -22.57 6.28 -6.88
N THR A 171 -21.84 7.37 -7.18
CA THR A 171 -20.38 7.45 -7.08
C THR A 171 -19.93 7.24 -5.63
N ALA A 172 -20.54 7.96 -4.69
CA ALA A 172 -20.21 7.87 -3.28
C ALA A 172 -20.54 6.49 -2.69
N LEU A 173 -21.69 5.89 -3.02
CA LEU A 173 -22.10 4.57 -2.53
C LEU A 173 -21.08 3.47 -2.87
N ALA A 174 -20.57 3.45 -4.11
CA ALA A 174 -19.58 2.47 -4.52
C ALA A 174 -18.19 2.76 -3.92
N ASN A 175 -17.79 4.04 -3.85
CA ASN A 175 -16.56 4.45 -3.18
C ASN A 175 -16.60 4.03 -1.69
N SER A 176 -17.74 4.17 -1.00
CA SER A 176 -17.97 3.66 0.35
C SER A 176 -17.81 2.13 0.45
N ARG A 177 -18.44 1.37 -0.45
CA ARG A 177 -18.30 -0.11 -0.49
C ARG A 177 -16.85 -0.55 -0.67
N ALA A 178 -16.10 0.11 -1.56
CA ALA A 178 -14.69 -0.18 -1.78
C ALA A 178 -13.84 0.21 -0.56
N ALA A 179 -14.10 1.40 0.00
CA ALA A 179 -13.33 1.96 1.10
C ALA A 179 -13.46 1.19 2.41
N ILE A 180 -14.66 0.74 2.79
CA ILE A 180 -14.86 -0.02 4.03
C ILE A 180 -14.08 -1.34 4.01
N ARG A 181 -14.05 -2.05 2.86
CA ARG A 181 -13.25 -3.27 2.69
C ARG A 181 -11.75 -2.97 2.69
N SER A 182 -11.35 -1.90 2.01
CA SER A 182 -9.95 -1.43 1.96
C SER A 182 -9.45 -1.10 3.37
N TYR A 183 -10.09 -0.16 4.06
CA TYR A 183 -9.70 0.29 5.39
C TYR A 183 -9.83 -0.79 6.48
N ARG A 184 -10.82 -1.70 6.40
CA ARG A 184 -10.83 -2.92 7.24
C ARG A 184 -9.54 -3.72 7.06
N THR A 185 -9.11 -3.94 5.82
CA THR A 185 -7.89 -4.69 5.51
C THR A 185 -6.63 -3.93 5.97
N SER A 186 -6.60 -2.60 5.81
CA SER A 186 -5.51 -1.74 6.29
C SER A 186 -5.39 -1.73 7.81
N SER A 187 -6.53 -1.63 8.53
CA SER A 187 -6.60 -1.73 10.00
C SER A 187 -6.00 -3.06 10.50
N VAL A 188 -6.40 -4.17 9.87
CA VAL A 188 -5.90 -5.51 10.18
C VAL A 188 -4.39 -5.60 9.96
N ARG A 189 -3.91 -5.32 8.74
CA ARG A 189 -2.48 -5.40 8.40
C ARG A 189 -1.62 -4.47 9.26
N SER A 190 -2.17 -3.34 9.74
CA SER A 190 -1.54 -2.48 10.73
C SER A 190 -1.32 -3.18 12.08
N VAL A 191 -2.31 -3.91 12.64
CA VAL A 191 -2.09 -4.66 13.89
C VAL A 191 -1.22 -5.90 13.68
N GLU A 192 -1.29 -6.56 12.53
CA GLU A 192 -0.34 -7.63 12.20
C GLU A 192 1.11 -7.13 12.23
N SER A 193 1.35 -5.93 11.68
CA SER A 193 2.64 -5.24 11.75
C SER A 193 3.05 -4.95 13.20
N VAL A 194 2.16 -4.37 14.02
CA VAL A 194 2.43 -4.11 15.46
C VAL A 194 2.82 -5.39 16.20
N LEU A 195 2.10 -6.49 16.00
CA LEU A 195 2.36 -7.73 16.72
C LEU A 195 3.63 -8.44 16.23
N LYS A 196 3.95 -8.36 14.93
CA LYS A 196 5.21 -8.88 14.36
C LYS A 196 6.44 -8.08 14.82
N SER A 197 6.32 -6.76 14.99
CA SER A 197 7.43 -5.91 15.45
C SER A 197 7.59 -5.88 16.98
N ASN A 198 6.49 -5.64 17.71
CA ASN A 198 6.54 -5.22 19.11
C ASN A 198 5.99 -6.28 20.07
N GLY A 199 5.18 -7.22 19.58
CA GLY A 199 4.40 -8.13 20.43
C GLY A 199 5.22 -8.94 21.42
N GLY A 200 6.45 -9.33 21.05
CA GLY A 200 7.36 -10.08 21.91
C GLY A 200 7.98 -9.27 23.04
N GLU A 201 8.50 -8.09 22.71
CA GLU A 201 9.09 -7.19 23.71
C GLU A 201 8.02 -6.64 24.65
N LEU A 202 6.83 -6.33 24.12
CA LEU A 202 5.68 -5.89 24.88
C LEU A 202 5.22 -6.98 25.86
N LEU A 203 5.07 -8.23 25.42
CA LEU A 203 4.70 -9.35 26.29
C LEU A 203 5.77 -9.63 27.36
N ALA A 204 7.06 -9.53 27.01
CA ALA A 204 8.15 -9.64 27.98
C ALA A 204 8.09 -8.53 29.03
N LEU A 205 7.78 -7.29 28.62
CA LEU A 205 7.57 -6.16 29.52
C LEU A 205 6.37 -6.40 30.47
N TYR A 206 5.22 -6.88 29.97
CA TYR A 206 4.09 -7.29 30.84
C TYR A 206 4.50 -8.34 31.88
N ILE A 207 5.24 -9.38 31.47
CA ILE A 207 5.68 -10.44 32.38
C ILE A 207 6.62 -9.88 33.45
N ASP A 208 7.61 -9.08 33.08
CA ASP A 208 8.57 -8.49 34.01
C ASP A 208 7.92 -7.55 35.03
N VAL A 209 6.99 -6.70 34.56
CA VAL A 209 6.19 -5.78 35.39
C VAL A 209 5.31 -6.55 36.38
N LEU A 210 4.62 -7.61 35.93
CA LEU A 210 3.68 -8.37 36.76
C LEU A 210 4.33 -9.41 37.67
N MET A 211 5.60 -9.73 37.45
CA MET A 211 6.42 -10.55 38.35
C MET A 211 7.30 -9.71 39.29
N GLY A 212 7.54 -8.43 38.99
CA GLY A 212 8.51 -7.61 39.70
C GLY A 212 9.96 -8.01 39.39
N ASN A 213 10.25 -8.46 38.15
CA ASN A 213 11.57 -8.94 37.75
C ASN A 213 12.62 -7.81 37.63
N ARG A 214 12.18 -6.55 37.53
CA ARG A 214 13.04 -5.35 37.44
C ARG A 214 12.63 -4.30 38.48
N ASP A 215 13.61 -3.72 39.16
CA ASP A 215 13.39 -2.60 40.09
C ASP A 215 13.03 -1.29 39.37
N ASN A 216 13.50 -1.11 38.13
CA ASN A 216 13.32 0.10 37.31
C ASN A 216 13.20 -0.26 35.82
N TYR A 217 12.55 0.64 35.07
CA TYR A 217 12.36 0.58 33.62
C TYR A 217 13.05 1.78 32.95
N ASN A 218 13.21 1.77 31.62
CA ASN A 218 14.06 2.72 30.90
C ASN A 218 13.40 3.26 29.62
N ASP A 219 14.06 4.20 28.96
CA ASP A 219 13.59 4.93 27.77
C ASP A 219 13.13 3.99 26.64
N VAL A 220 13.76 2.81 26.50
CA VAL A 220 13.38 1.80 25.51
C VAL A 220 12.03 1.15 25.85
N ASP A 221 11.75 0.91 27.14
CA ASP A 221 10.46 0.38 27.59
C ASP A 221 9.32 1.38 27.30
N ILE A 222 9.58 2.69 27.50
CA ILE A 222 8.62 3.76 27.17
C ILE A 222 8.44 3.89 25.65
N ALA A 223 9.51 3.88 24.87
CA ALA A 223 9.46 3.99 23.42
C ALA A 223 8.70 2.83 22.77
N LEU A 224 8.89 1.60 23.26
CA LEU A 224 8.14 0.41 22.86
C LEU A 224 6.63 0.56 23.09
N VAL A 225 6.22 1.08 24.25
CA VAL A 225 4.80 1.33 24.55
C VAL A 225 4.25 2.49 23.71
N GLN A 226 5.03 3.54 23.50
CA GLN A 226 4.65 4.69 22.68
C GLN A 226 4.44 4.32 21.20
N ASP A 227 5.36 3.55 20.60
CA ASP A 227 5.23 3.08 19.21
C ASP A 227 4.03 2.12 19.05
N THR A 228 3.85 1.22 20.02
CA THR A 228 2.68 0.31 20.08
C THR A 228 1.37 1.12 20.11
N ALA A 229 1.25 2.10 21.00
CA ALA A 229 0.08 2.97 21.08
C ALA A 229 -0.13 3.81 19.80
N THR A 230 0.95 4.35 19.23
CA THR A 230 0.93 5.16 18.00
C THR A 230 0.44 4.37 16.78
N ARG A 231 0.87 3.11 16.64
CA ARG A 231 0.48 2.24 15.53
C ARG A 231 -0.91 1.62 15.72
N LEU A 232 -1.31 1.30 16.96
CA LEU A 232 -2.69 0.93 17.28
C LEU A 232 -3.66 2.10 17.02
N LEU A 233 -3.29 3.33 17.36
CA LEU A 233 -4.05 4.54 17.01
C LEU A 233 -4.18 4.70 15.49
N GLY A 234 -3.12 4.39 14.74
CA GLY A 234 -3.17 4.27 13.28
C GLY A 234 -4.18 3.21 12.80
N SER A 235 -4.21 2.03 13.43
CA SER A 235 -5.20 0.99 13.11
C SER A 235 -6.64 1.43 13.40
N ILE A 236 -6.93 2.05 14.55
CA ILE A 236 -8.25 2.60 14.88
C ILE A 236 -8.63 3.75 13.92
N SER A 237 -7.66 4.52 13.43
CA SER A 237 -7.90 5.57 12.44
C SER A 237 -8.38 5.02 11.09
N TYR A 238 -7.97 3.82 10.70
CA TYR A 238 -8.59 3.14 9.54
C TYR A 238 -10.03 2.70 9.82
N ILE A 239 -10.37 2.31 11.05
CA ILE A 239 -11.77 1.98 11.42
C ILE A 239 -12.64 3.23 11.41
N ASP A 240 -12.14 4.36 11.90
CA ASP A 240 -12.79 5.68 11.81
C ASP A 240 -13.07 6.08 10.35
N LEU A 241 -12.07 5.94 9.48
CA LEU A 241 -12.22 6.14 8.03
C LEU A 241 -13.26 5.19 7.42
N ALA A 242 -13.33 3.93 7.87
CA ALA A 242 -14.36 3.00 7.42
C ALA A 242 -15.77 3.43 7.87
N ILE A 243 -15.96 3.90 9.12
CA ILE A 243 -17.27 4.39 9.59
C ILE A 243 -17.67 5.68 8.87
N ARG A 244 -16.75 6.62 8.63
CA ARG A 244 -17.01 7.80 7.78
C ARG A 244 -17.55 7.41 6.41
N GLN A 245 -16.92 6.42 5.78
CA GLN A 245 -17.37 5.92 4.49
C GLN A 245 -18.70 5.17 4.59
N ALA A 246 -19.00 4.48 5.70
CA ALA A 246 -20.31 3.90 5.95
C ALA A 246 -21.41 4.97 6.04
N ILE A 247 -21.18 6.04 6.81
CA ILE A 247 -22.08 7.21 6.89
C ILE A 247 -22.37 7.77 5.50
N VAL A 248 -21.34 8.04 4.70
CA VAL A 248 -21.47 8.53 3.31
C VAL A 248 -22.33 7.55 2.47
N GLY A 249 -22.12 6.25 2.66
CA GLY A 249 -22.92 5.20 2.01
C GLY A 249 -24.40 5.31 2.34
N TYR A 250 -24.79 5.36 3.62
CA TYR A 250 -26.20 5.52 4.01
C TYR A 250 -26.78 6.88 3.58
N CYS A 251 -26.02 7.98 3.73
CA CYS A 251 -26.44 9.31 3.31
C CYS A 251 -26.65 9.42 1.78
N SER A 252 -25.95 8.62 0.96
CA SER A 252 -26.13 8.64 -0.50
C SER A 252 -27.48 8.13 -0.99
N ILE A 253 -28.20 7.37 -0.17
CA ILE A 253 -29.54 6.81 -0.50
C ILE A 253 -30.64 7.62 0.18
N SER A 254 -30.36 8.17 1.37
CA SER A 254 -31.35 8.83 2.22
C SER A 254 -31.43 10.36 2.06
N ILE A 255 -30.71 10.94 1.08
CA ILE A 255 -30.67 12.39 0.85
C ILE A 255 -30.90 12.67 -0.65
N ASP A 256 -32.15 13.00 -0.98
CA ASP A 256 -32.58 13.31 -2.35
C ASP A 256 -31.89 14.55 -2.93
N ASP A 257 -31.64 15.57 -2.09
CA ASP A 257 -31.02 16.83 -2.52
C ASP A 257 -29.49 16.68 -2.68
N THR A 258 -29.03 16.72 -3.93
CA THR A 258 -27.64 16.44 -4.29
C THR A 258 -26.64 17.46 -3.73
N ASP A 259 -27.01 18.74 -3.58
CA ASP A 259 -26.10 19.75 -3.00
C ASP A 259 -26.00 19.62 -1.48
N THR A 260 -27.09 19.26 -0.80
CA THR A 260 -27.09 18.89 0.63
C THR A 260 -26.28 17.60 0.87
N PHE A 261 -26.46 16.59 0.01
CA PHE A 261 -25.64 15.37 0.06
C PHE A 261 -24.15 15.67 -0.11
N LYS A 262 -23.75 16.49 -1.09
CA LYS A 262 -22.35 16.90 -1.30
C LYS A 262 -21.76 17.58 -0.06
N GLN A 263 -22.48 18.51 0.58
CA GLN A 263 -22.03 19.20 1.80
C GLN A 263 -21.85 18.24 2.99
N ILE A 264 -22.75 17.28 3.15
CA ILE A 264 -22.65 16.25 4.20
C ILE A 264 -21.49 15.30 3.91
N ASN A 265 -21.32 14.84 2.67
CA ASN A 265 -20.19 14.00 2.25
C ASN A 265 -18.83 14.67 2.53
N GLU A 266 -18.68 15.95 2.17
CA GLU A 266 -17.49 16.76 2.48
C GLU A 266 -17.25 16.88 3.99
N THR A 267 -18.30 17.11 4.78
CA THR A 267 -18.21 17.23 6.25
C THR A 267 -17.83 15.90 6.91
N VAL A 268 -18.38 14.78 6.44
CA VAL A 268 -18.12 13.43 6.97
C VAL A 268 -16.70 12.97 6.61
N CYS A 269 -16.26 13.20 5.37
CA CYS A 269 -14.92 12.85 4.92
C CYS A 269 -13.82 13.71 5.56
N ASN A 270 -14.14 14.89 6.10
CA ASN A 270 -13.18 15.73 6.81
C ASN A 270 -12.81 15.13 8.17
N THR A 271 -11.68 14.43 8.21
CA THR A 271 -11.09 13.81 9.42
C THR A 271 -10.65 14.80 10.49
N MET A 272 -10.51 16.10 10.18
CA MET A 272 -10.28 17.14 11.19
C MET A 272 -11.54 17.42 12.04
N VAL A 273 -12.71 16.97 11.59
CA VAL A 273 -13.96 17.01 12.37
C VAL A 273 -14.10 15.69 13.15
N PRO A 274 -14.16 15.72 14.50
CA PRO A 274 -14.40 14.51 15.30
C PRO A 274 -15.68 13.81 14.88
N LEU A 275 -15.67 12.48 14.86
CA LEU A 275 -16.76 11.68 14.32
C LEU A 275 -18.04 11.83 15.18
N THR A 276 -17.89 12.09 16.48
CA THR A 276 -18.99 12.50 17.38
C THR A 276 -19.61 13.83 16.97
N THR A 277 -18.82 14.80 16.51
CA THR A 277 -19.31 16.09 15.99
C THR A 277 -20.05 15.90 14.67
N VAL A 278 -19.52 15.07 13.75
CA VAL A 278 -20.22 14.73 12.51
C VAL A 278 -21.61 14.16 12.83
N PHE A 279 -21.70 13.21 13.76
CA PHE A 279 -22.96 12.58 14.18
C PHE A 279 -24.01 13.50 14.84
N MET A 280 -23.68 14.76 15.17
CA MET A 280 -24.66 15.74 15.64
C MET A 280 -25.47 16.40 14.51
N TYR A 281 -25.02 16.25 13.25
CA TYR A 281 -25.60 16.90 12.07
C TYR A 281 -26.13 15.90 11.02
N LEU A 282 -26.15 14.61 11.33
CA LEU A 282 -26.61 13.56 10.42
C LEU A 282 -28.13 13.30 10.58
N PRO A 283 -28.83 12.90 9.50
CA PRO A 283 -30.24 12.52 9.55
C PRO A 283 -30.49 11.20 10.31
N ASP A 284 -31.69 11.05 10.88
CA ASP A 284 -32.19 9.88 11.67
C ASP A 284 -32.30 8.55 10.87
N VAL A 285 -31.69 8.48 9.69
CA VAL A 285 -31.69 7.36 8.75
C VAL A 285 -30.46 6.45 8.90
N ILE A 286 -29.52 6.85 9.76
CA ILE A 286 -28.29 6.10 10.05
C ILE A 286 -28.56 5.14 11.22
N PRO A 287 -28.27 3.83 11.09
CA PRO A 287 -28.43 2.86 12.17
C PRO A 287 -27.88 3.33 13.53
N ASP A 288 -28.74 3.30 14.56
CA ASP A 288 -28.42 3.71 15.95
C ASP A 288 -27.14 3.05 16.49
N ASP A 289 -26.91 1.77 16.15
CA ASP A 289 -25.71 1.02 16.54
C ASP A 289 -24.41 1.76 16.15
N MET A 290 -24.36 2.44 14.99
CA MET A 290 -23.16 3.19 14.61
C MET A 290 -22.92 4.41 15.51
N LYS A 291 -23.97 5.00 16.10
CA LYS A 291 -23.81 6.09 17.08
C LYS A 291 -23.19 5.58 18.38
N GLN A 292 -23.46 4.34 18.78
CA GLN A 292 -22.69 3.70 19.85
C GLN A 292 -21.23 3.50 19.40
N MET A 293 -21.01 2.91 18.22
CA MET A 293 -19.67 2.63 17.70
C MET A 293 -18.76 3.87 17.67
N VAL A 294 -19.30 5.02 17.25
CA VAL A 294 -18.57 6.30 17.19
C VAL A 294 -18.06 6.74 18.57
N ASN A 295 -18.84 6.52 19.62
CA ASN A 295 -18.42 6.83 20.99
C ASN A 295 -17.34 5.86 21.48
N GLU A 296 -17.38 4.58 21.09
CA GLU A 296 -16.33 3.60 21.38
C GLU A 296 -15.02 3.97 20.68
N ILE A 297 -15.08 4.31 19.38
CA ILE A 297 -13.95 4.73 18.54
C ILE A 297 -13.24 5.95 19.13
N GLU A 298 -13.99 7.02 19.40
CA GLU A 298 -13.39 8.26 19.91
C GLU A 298 -12.89 8.10 21.35
N LYS A 299 -13.57 7.31 22.21
CA LYS A 299 -13.05 6.97 23.54
C LYS A 299 -11.67 6.31 23.45
N GLU A 300 -11.52 5.29 22.59
CA GLU A 300 -10.28 4.52 22.52
C GLU A 300 -9.15 5.26 21.80
N LYS A 301 -9.46 6.10 20.82
CA LYS A 301 -8.50 7.09 20.27
C LYS A 301 -7.96 8.01 21.37
N ASN A 302 -8.83 8.57 22.21
CA ASN A 302 -8.43 9.46 23.29
C ASN A 302 -7.56 8.70 24.32
N ASN A 303 -7.90 7.45 24.67
CA ASN A 303 -7.08 6.60 25.55
C ASN A 303 -5.64 6.45 25.01
N LEU A 304 -5.49 6.11 23.72
CA LEU A 304 -4.16 5.95 23.11
C LEU A 304 -3.41 7.28 22.95
N GLN A 305 -4.11 8.38 22.65
CA GLN A 305 -3.51 9.72 22.59
C GLN A 305 -3.01 10.19 23.95
N GLU A 306 -3.70 9.85 25.04
CA GLU A 306 -3.25 10.09 26.42
C GLU A 306 -1.97 9.29 26.72
N VAL A 307 -1.89 8.01 26.34
CA VAL A 307 -0.65 7.21 26.46
C VAL A 307 0.52 7.86 25.70
N ILE A 308 0.30 8.22 24.44
CA ILE A 308 1.36 8.82 23.59
C ILE A 308 1.85 10.14 24.18
N SER A 309 0.95 10.94 24.78
CA SER A 309 1.28 12.19 25.45
C SER A 309 2.06 11.96 26.75
N LEU A 310 1.60 11.04 27.60
CA LEU A 310 2.31 10.67 28.83
C LEU A 310 3.73 10.15 28.54
N CYS A 311 3.90 9.29 27.52
CA CYS A 311 5.20 8.85 27.04
C CYS A 311 6.12 10.02 26.59
N GLY A 312 5.55 11.11 26.07
CA GLY A 312 6.29 12.32 25.70
C GLY A 312 6.68 13.22 26.89
N ASP A 313 5.87 13.25 27.94
CA ASP A 313 6.16 13.96 29.19
C ASP A 313 7.19 13.22 30.08
N TYR A 314 7.36 11.91 29.88
CA TYR A 314 8.25 11.03 30.64
C TYR A 314 9.75 11.26 30.38
N ASN A 315 10.30 12.36 30.90
CA ASN A 315 11.69 12.82 30.68
C ASN A 315 12.75 12.28 31.69
N ASN A 316 12.59 11.05 32.23
CA ASN A 316 13.47 10.47 33.25
C ASN A 316 14.18 9.20 32.74
N ASN A 317 15.51 9.09 32.83
CA ASN A 317 16.26 7.88 32.46
C ASN A 317 15.91 6.57 33.24
N THR A 318 14.97 6.65 34.20
CA THR A 318 14.50 5.54 35.03
C THR A 318 13.03 5.77 35.41
N TYR A 319 12.18 4.77 35.19
CA TYR A 319 10.75 4.78 35.48
C TYR A 319 10.37 3.65 36.46
N SER A 320 9.29 3.83 37.23
CA SER A 320 8.81 2.84 38.19
C SER A 320 7.89 1.81 37.56
N GLU A 321 7.68 0.68 38.26
CA GLU A 321 6.67 -0.32 37.91
C GLU A 321 5.27 0.28 37.69
N ASN A 322 4.91 1.29 38.49
CA ASN A 322 3.62 1.97 38.43
C ASN A 322 3.48 2.89 37.20
N ASP A 323 4.56 3.53 36.76
CA ASP A 323 4.58 4.35 35.54
C ASP A 323 4.27 3.47 34.32
N ILE A 324 4.98 2.34 34.19
CA ILE A 324 4.76 1.39 33.10
C ILE A 324 3.35 0.77 33.18
N LEU A 325 2.86 0.39 34.37
CA LEU A 325 1.50 -0.13 34.52
C LEU A 325 0.42 0.86 34.04
N ILE A 326 0.53 2.15 34.34
CA ILE A 326 -0.46 3.16 33.91
C ILE A 326 -0.52 3.26 32.38
N LEU A 327 0.61 3.14 31.68
CA LEU A 327 0.69 3.17 30.23
C LEU A 327 0.17 1.86 29.62
N LEU A 328 0.60 0.72 30.15
CA LEU A 328 0.21 -0.62 29.69
C LEU A 328 -1.29 -0.88 29.87
N ASP A 329 -1.89 -0.47 30.99
CA ASP A 329 -3.31 -0.71 31.27
C ASP A 329 -4.25 0.02 30.27
N LYS A 330 -3.78 1.14 29.69
CA LYS A 330 -4.49 1.88 28.63
C LYS A 330 -4.28 1.33 27.21
N VAL A 331 -3.25 0.50 26.99
CA VAL A 331 -2.95 -0.10 25.67
C VAL A 331 -3.53 -1.50 25.56
N LEU A 332 -3.37 -2.31 26.61
CA LEU A 332 -3.89 -3.67 26.73
C LEU A 332 -4.00 -4.01 28.23
N PRO A 333 -5.19 -3.87 28.86
CA PRO A 333 -5.39 -4.17 30.29
C PRO A 333 -4.93 -5.60 30.62
N TYR A 334 -3.93 -5.74 31.49
CA TYR A 334 -3.27 -7.03 31.71
C TYR A 334 -4.23 -8.07 32.33
N ASN A 335 -5.16 -7.61 33.16
CA ASN A 335 -6.24 -8.42 33.71
C ASN A 335 -7.08 -9.06 32.61
N GLU A 336 -7.19 -8.44 31.43
CA GLU A 336 -8.01 -8.92 30.33
C GLU A 336 -7.24 -9.75 29.29
N VAL A 337 -5.98 -10.09 29.58
CA VAL A 337 -5.15 -11.04 28.84
C VAL A 337 -5.20 -12.43 29.50
N TYR A 338 -5.37 -13.47 28.68
CA TYR A 338 -5.28 -14.87 29.08
C TYR A 338 -4.21 -15.58 28.25
N ILE A 339 -3.34 -16.36 28.91
CA ILE A 339 -2.33 -17.21 28.27
C ILE A 339 -2.72 -18.67 28.52
N ASN A 340 -2.90 -19.46 27.46
CA ASN A 340 -3.33 -20.86 27.53
C ASN A 340 -4.55 -21.05 28.47
N SER A 341 -5.56 -20.19 28.28
CA SER A 341 -6.80 -20.09 29.07
C SER A 341 -6.65 -19.73 30.56
N LYS A 342 -5.48 -19.26 31.01
CA LYS A 342 -5.27 -18.73 32.38
C LYS A 342 -5.19 -17.21 32.35
N LYS A 343 -5.97 -16.52 33.19
CA LYS A 343 -5.93 -15.05 33.34
C LYS A 343 -4.52 -14.63 33.81
N LEU A 344 -3.99 -13.57 33.21
CA LEU A 344 -2.71 -12.99 33.60
C LEU A 344 -2.92 -12.18 34.89
N GLU A 345 -2.29 -12.62 35.99
CA GLU A 345 -2.47 -12.02 37.32
C GLU A 345 -1.12 -11.72 38.00
N LYS A 346 -0.99 -10.51 38.55
CA LYS A 346 0.22 -10.06 39.27
C LYS A 346 0.60 -11.04 40.39
N ASN A 347 1.89 -11.35 40.50
CA ASN A 347 2.48 -12.30 41.45
C ASN A 347 1.93 -13.76 41.35
N LYS A 348 1.26 -14.13 40.26
CA LYS A 348 0.66 -15.47 40.06
C LYS A 348 1.03 -16.16 38.75
N ILE A 349 1.94 -15.59 37.96
CA ILE A 349 2.51 -16.21 36.75
C ILE A 349 3.41 -17.38 37.18
N ASN A 350 2.79 -18.53 37.44
CA ASN A 350 3.37 -19.65 38.19
C ASN A 350 3.46 -20.93 37.35
N THR A 351 3.72 -20.79 36.04
CA THR A 351 3.99 -21.88 35.11
C THR A 351 5.06 -21.49 34.11
N SER A 352 5.87 -22.46 33.69
CA SER A 352 6.75 -22.33 32.52
C SER A 352 5.92 -21.86 31.32
N ILE A 353 6.24 -20.66 30.82
CA ILE A 353 5.64 -20.12 29.59
C ILE A 353 6.35 -20.74 28.38
N ASP A 354 7.56 -21.30 28.53
CA ASP A 354 8.33 -21.98 27.50
C ASP A 354 7.49 -22.94 26.62
N GLY A 355 7.49 -22.71 25.31
CA GLY A 355 6.76 -23.48 24.31
C GLY A 355 5.62 -22.72 23.63
N ASP A 356 4.72 -23.46 23.00
CA ASP A 356 3.60 -22.90 22.24
C ASP A 356 2.46 -22.46 23.15
N ASN A 357 2.04 -21.21 22.99
CA ASN A 357 1.02 -20.57 23.80
C ASN A 357 -0.01 -19.88 22.93
N LYS A 358 -1.25 -19.89 23.42
CA LYS A 358 -2.36 -19.10 22.87
C LYS A 358 -2.61 -17.89 23.77
N ILE A 359 -2.57 -16.68 23.20
CA ILE A 359 -3.14 -15.49 23.84
C ILE A 359 -4.64 -15.44 23.53
N THR A 360 -5.44 -15.00 24.50
CA THR A 360 -6.86 -14.73 24.31
C THR A 360 -7.23 -13.49 25.11
N LEU A 361 -7.87 -12.54 24.45
CA LEU A 361 -8.31 -11.28 25.04
C LEU A 361 -9.77 -11.38 25.50
N THR A 362 -10.18 -10.62 26.52
CA THR A 362 -11.61 -10.36 26.77
C THR A 362 -12.11 -9.19 25.94
N ASP A 363 -13.41 -8.95 26.00
CA ASP A 363 -14.10 -7.91 25.22
C ASP A 363 -13.74 -6.50 25.76
N ASP A 364 -13.24 -6.42 26.99
CA ASP A 364 -12.78 -5.21 27.67
C ASP A 364 -11.26 -4.92 27.49
N ALA A 365 -10.52 -5.72 26.71
CA ALA A 365 -9.07 -5.61 26.57
C ALA A 365 -8.59 -4.47 25.63
N GLY A 366 -9.18 -3.28 25.79
CA GLY A 366 -8.77 -2.04 25.14
C GLY A 366 -8.71 -2.09 23.61
N ALA A 367 -7.81 -1.27 23.05
CA ALA A 367 -7.61 -1.08 21.62
C ALA A 367 -7.52 -2.37 20.79
N MET A 368 -6.79 -3.39 21.27
CA MET A 368 -6.67 -4.65 20.52
C MET A 368 -7.98 -5.43 20.44
N ALA A 369 -8.73 -5.52 21.54
CA ALA A 369 -10.06 -6.12 21.53
C ALA A 369 -11.00 -5.34 20.61
N MET A 370 -11.04 -4.01 20.76
CA MET A 370 -11.90 -3.13 19.96
C MET A 370 -11.62 -3.26 18.45
N ILE A 371 -10.37 -3.11 18.00
CA ILE A 371 -10.03 -3.21 16.56
C ILE A 371 -10.55 -4.51 15.94
N ALA A 372 -10.38 -5.59 16.69
CA ALA A 372 -10.62 -6.92 16.19
C ALA A 372 -12.09 -7.36 16.34
N ASP A 373 -12.87 -6.67 17.18
CA ASP A 373 -14.34 -6.74 17.22
C ASP A 373 -14.99 -6.11 15.97
N TYR A 374 -14.37 -5.04 15.47
CA TYR A 374 -14.80 -4.31 14.27
C TYR A 374 -14.36 -5.02 12.99
N CYS A 375 -13.12 -5.54 12.94
CA CYS A 375 -12.59 -6.21 11.75
C CYS A 375 -13.01 -7.69 11.62
N GLY A 376 -13.02 -8.48 12.70
CA GLY A 376 -13.59 -9.83 12.77
C GLY A 376 -12.85 -10.96 12.01
N ASN A 377 -13.12 -12.21 12.43
CA ASN A 377 -12.17 -13.32 12.69
C ASN A 377 -11.68 -13.23 14.17
N TYR A 378 -10.88 -14.16 14.73
CA TYR A 378 -9.40 -14.17 14.65
C TYR A 378 -8.81 -15.00 15.89
N ASP A 379 -7.74 -15.84 15.84
CA ASP A 379 -7.21 -16.65 17.01
C ASP A 379 -5.64 -16.59 17.33
N ILE A 380 -5.14 -16.02 18.47
CA ILE A 380 -3.67 -15.66 18.65
C ILE A 380 -2.76 -16.80 19.13
N PHE A 381 -1.71 -17.14 18.37
CA PHE A 381 -0.63 -18.05 18.76
C PHE A 381 0.74 -17.36 18.88
N PHE A 382 1.62 -17.87 19.74
CA PHE A 382 3.03 -17.46 19.87
C PHE A 382 3.88 -18.56 20.53
N THR A 383 5.15 -18.69 20.15
CA THR A 383 6.09 -19.60 20.82
C THR A 383 6.99 -18.79 21.74
N TYR A 384 6.80 -18.93 23.06
CA TYR A 384 7.69 -18.32 24.04
C TYR A 384 8.97 -19.14 24.14
N SER A 385 10.08 -18.52 23.75
CA SER A 385 11.43 -19.08 23.77
C SER A 385 12.38 -17.94 24.12
N LYS A 386 13.60 -18.23 24.58
CA LYS A 386 14.61 -17.19 24.87
C LYS A 386 14.98 -16.30 23.69
N ASN A 387 14.68 -16.75 22.47
CA ASN A 387 14.51 -15.89 21.30
C ASN A 387 13.04 -16.04 20.85
N SER A 388 12.22 -15.00 21.03
CA SER A 388 10.76 -15.10 20.85
C SER A 388 10.36 -15.04 19.37
N SER A 389 9.54 -15.98 18.90
CA SER A 389 9.01 -16.00 17.54
C SER A 389 7.48 -15.98 17.55
N PHE A 390 6.89 -14.96 16.90
CA PHE A 390 5.45 -14.74 16.84
C PHE A 390 4.90 -15.16 15.48
N GLU A 391 4.35 -16.38 15.41
CA GLU A 391 3.47 -16.74 14.29
C GLU A 391 2.15 -16.00 14.43
N LEU A 392 2.07 -14.79 13.87
CA LEU A 392 0.85 -14.00 13.86
C LEU A 392 -0.18 -14.66 12.93
N ILE A 393 -0.92 -15.57 13.53
CA ILE A 393 -2.34 -15.74 13.33
C ILE A 393 -2.95 -14.96 14.51
N THR A 394 -3.84 -13.97 14.30
CA THR A 394 -5.21 -14.15 14.78
C THR A 394 -5.80 -13.31 15.99
N LEU A 395 -6.04 -11.99 16.03
CA LEU A 395 -6.64 -11.23 17.21
C LEU A 395 -7.98 -11.51 18.07
N SER A 396 -9.12 -12.17 17.74
CA SER A 396 -10.50 -11.87 18.31
C SER A 396 -11.73 -12.85 18.12
N LYS A 397 -12.89 -12.55 18.77
CA LYS A 397 -14.08 -13.43 18.87
C LYS A 397 -15.27 -13.16 17.92
N LYS A 398 -15.47 -11.96 17.36
CA LYS A 398 -16.68 -11.65 16.57
C LYS A 398 -16.54 -12.06 15.10
N SER A 399 -17.44 -12.94 14.65
CA SER A 399 -17.56 -13.37 13.25
C SER A 399 -19.03 -13.31 12.80
N PRO A 400 -19.38 -12.53 11.75
CA PRO A 400 -18.58 -11.46 11.14
C PRO A 400 -18.36 -10.26 12.09
N GLY A 401 -17.28 -9.51 11.87
CA GLY A 401 -17.00 -8.25 12.59
C GLY A 401 -17.94 -7.10 12.18
N TYR A 402 -18.00 -6.01 12.94
CA TYR A 402 -18.94 -4.91 12.66
C TYR A 402 -18.76 -4.29 11.26
N LEU A 403 -17.52 -4.03 10.80
CA LEU A 403 -17.28 -3.46 9.47
C LEU A 403 -17.72 -4.41 8.34
N GLU A 404 -17.63 -5.72 8.54
CA GLU A 404 -18.09 -6.71 7.56
C GLU A 404 -19.63 -6.79 7.52
N LYS A 405 -20.31 -6.63 8.66
CA LYS A 405 -21.78 -6.49 8.71
C LYS A 405 -22.23 -5.22 7.97
N ILE A 406 -21.60 -4.08 8.27
CA ILE A 406 -21.89 -2.79 7.62
C ILE A 406 -21.64 -2.86 6.11
N ALA A 407 -20.53 -3.48 5.67
CA ALA A 407 -20.26 -3.68 4.24
C ALA A 407 -21.37 -4.48 3.55
N LYS A 408 -21.82 -5.60 4.15
CA LYS A 408 -22.92 -6.41 3.61
C LYS A 408 -24.24 -5.65 3.54
N SER A 409 -24.58 -4.86 4.56
CA SER A 409 -25.76 -4.00 4.53
C SER A 409 -25.68 -2.98 3.39
N LEU A 410 -24.53 -2.34 3.17
CA LEU A 410 -24.32 -1.40 2.05
C LEU A 410 -24.30 -2.11 0.68
N ASP A 411 -23.93 -3.39 0.62
CA ASP A 411 -24.02 -4.24 -0.59
C ASP A 411 -25.47 -4.64 -0.94
N GLU A 412 -26.40 -4.55 0.00
CA GLU A 412 -27.84 -4.79 -0.22
C GLU A 412 -28.56 -3.52 -0.72
N LEU A 413 -28.18 -2.32 -0.25
CA LEU A 413 -28.83 -1.06 -0.59
C LEU A 413 -28.71 -0.67 -2.07
N ARG A 414 -29.76 -0.05 -2.64
CA ARG A 414 -29.78 0.45 -4.02
C ARG A 414 -30.26 1.91 -4.04
N ILE A 415 -29.85 2.64 -5.06
CA ILE A 415 -30.41 3.95 -5.42
C ILE A 415 -31.29 3.67 -6.65
N ASP A 416 -32.59 3.94 -6.55
CA ASP A 416 -33.54 3.64 -7.62
C ASP A 416 -33.52 4.74 -8.70
N THR A 417 -32.55 4.66 -9.61
CA THR A 417 -32.57 5.41 -10.87
C THR A 417 -33.33 4.62 -11.96
N GLU A 418 -34.18 5.28 -12.76
CA GLU A 418 -35.03 4.61 -13.77
C GLU A 418 -34.22 3.89 -14.89
N SER A 419 -32.92 4.15 -14.96
CA SER A 419 -31.97 3.57 -15.89
C SER A 419 -31.23 2.36 -15.29
N ASN A 420 -31.71 1.13 -15.56
CA ASN A 420 -31.08 -0.15 -15.20
C ASN A 420 -29.71 -0.43 -15.86
N SER A 421 -28.92 0.59 -16.19
CA SER A 421 -27.56 0.46 -16.75
C SER A 421 -26.51 0.54 -15.63
N TYR A 422 -26.36 -0.57 -14.88
CA TYR A 422 -25.34 -0.70 -13.82
C TYR A 422 -23.90 -0.49 -14.30
N THR A 423 -23.70 -0.50 -15.63
CA THR A 423 -22.45 -0.22 -16.35
C THR A 423 -22.45 1.17 -16.97
N SER A 424 -21.40 1.96 -16.73
CA SER A 424 -21.19 3.27 -17.37
C SER A 424 -19.74 3.45 -17.85
N GLU A 425 -19.56 4.04 -19.03
CA GLU A 425 -18.25 4.29 -19.63
C GLU A 425 -17.58 5.53 -19.00
N VAL A 426 -16.37 5.37 -18.48
CA VAL A 426 -15.54 6.46 -17.92
C VAL A 426 -14.87 7.22 -19.06
N LYS A 427 -15.03 8.56 -19.08
CA LYS A 427 -14.61 9.42 -20.21
C LYS A 427 -13.72 10.58 -19.81
N GLU A 428 -13.97 11.15 -18.64
CA GLU A 428 -13.16 12.21 -18.05
C GLU A 428 -12.08 11.52 -17.20
N ILE A 429 -10.90 11.24 -17.76
CA ILE A 429 -9.83 10.49 -17.07
C ILE A 429 -8.77 11.47 -16.55
N TYR A 430 -8.46 11.36 -15.26
CA TYR A 430 -7.57 12.26 -14.52
C TYR A 430 -6.18 11.65 -14.25
N GLY A 431 -6.10 10.32 -14.24
CA GLY A 431 -4.86 9.56 -14.01
C GLY A 431 -5.07 8.06 -14.22
N TYR A 432 -4.05 7.29 -13.85
CA TYR A 432 -4.14 5.84 -13.77
C TYR A 432 -3.39 5.28 -12.55
N ALA A 433 -3.79 4.10 -12.11
CA ALA A 433 -3.14 3.33 -11.06
C ALA A 433 -2.62 1.99 -11.61
N ILE A 434 -1.51 1.51 -11.04
CA ILE A 434 -0.94 0.18 -11.29
C ILE A 434 -0.68 -0.48 -9.94
N ASP A 435 -1.42 -1.55 -9.64
CA ASP A 435 -1.30 -2.31 -8.40
C ASP A 435 -0.25 -3.43 -8.55
N LEU A 436 0.77 -3.41 -7.70
CA LEU A 436 1.95 -4.28 -7.80
C LEU A 436 2.23 -5.00 -6.48
N ALA A 437 2.88 -6.16 -6.59
CA ALA A 437 3.50 -6.87 -5.47
C ALA A 437 5.01 -7.03 -5.72
N PHE A 438 5.77 -6.97 -4.63
CA PHE A 438 7.22 -7.15 -4.59
C PHE A 438 7.56 -8.20 -3.53
N ARG A 439 8.60 -8.99 -3.77
CA ARG A 439 9.24 -9.82 -2.74
C ARG A 439 10.76 -9.80 -2.92
N CYS A 440 11.49 -9.94 -1.81
CA CYS A 440 12.95 -10.11 -1.84
C CYS A 440 13.35 -11.35 -1.03
N ASN A 441 14.38 -12.07 -1.44
CA ASN A 441 14.92 -13.22 -0.68
C ASN A 441 15.89 -12.82 0.45
N THR A 442 16.00 -11.52 0.75
CA THR A 442 16.78 -10.93 1.85
C THR A 442 16.09 -9.64 2.28
N ASN A 443 16.32 -9.20 3.52
CA ASN A 443 15.94 -7.85 3.93
C ASN A 443 16.70 -6.82 3.05
N CYS A 444 15.99 -5.84 2.48
CA CYS A 444 16.57 -4.76 1.68
C CYS A 444 15.64 -3.55 1.54
N ASN A 445 16.15 -2.42 1.07
CA ASN A 445 15.34 -1.27 0.66
C ASN A 445 14.99 -1.36 -0.84
N LEU A 446 13.70 -1.23 -1.19
CA LEU A 446 13.26 -1.03 -2.57
C LEU A 446 13.59 0.40 -3.00
N LEU A 447 14.42 0.56 -4.03
CA LEU A 447 14.87 1.85 -4.55
C LEU A 447 14.22 2.17 -5.89
N LEU A 448 13.93 3.45 -6.15
CA LEU A 448 13.73 3.92 -7.53
C LEU A 448 15.09 3.98 -8.23
N GLN A 449 15.29 3.17 -9.27
CA GLN A 449 16.51 3.19 -10.06
C GLN A 449 16.44 4.31 -11.09
N THR A 450 17.41 5.22 -11.04
CA THR A 450 17.38 6.54 -11.68
C THR A 450 18.36 6.69 -12.83
N GLU A 451 19.36 5.82 -12.90
CA GLU A 451 20.38 5.78 -13.95
C GLU A 451 20.46 4.35 -14.51
N GLY A 452 21.18 4.17 -15.62
CA GLY A 452 21.36 2.83 -16.17
C GLY A 452 22.22 1.96 -15.25
N SER A 453 21.76 0.74 -14.99
CA SER A 453 22.50 -0.26 -14.21
C SER A 453 22.30 -1.65 -14.78
N LEU A 454 23.33 -2.49 -14.68
CA LEU A 454 23.37 -3.85 -15.19
C LEU A 454 22.36 -4.72 -14.43
N ARG A 455 21.56 -5.50 -15.16
CA ARG A 455 20.49 -6.32 -14.56
C ARG A 455 20.94 -7.67 -14.00
N VAL A 456 22.22 -8.05 -14.15
CA VAL A 456 22.70 -9.42 -13.89
C VAL A 456 24.10 -9.50 -13.24
N GLU A 457 25.11 -8.75 -13.73
CA GLU A 457 26.50 -8.80 -13.21
C GLU A 457 27.17 -7.42 -13.25
N GLU A 458 28.05 -7.10 -12.30
CA GLU A 458 28.78 -5.81 -12.25
C GLU A 458 29.90 -5.68 -13.30
N ASP A 459 30.61 -6.78 -13.62
CA ASP A 459 31.80 -6.77 -14.50
C ASP A 459 31.47 -6.90 -16.00
N SER A 460 30.20 -7.05 -16.38
CA SER A 460 29.79 -7.22 -17.78
C SER A 460 29.72 -5.87 -18.52
N ALA A 461 30.67 -5.64 -19.45
CA ALA A 461 30.72 -4.42 -20.27
C ALA A 461 29.61 -4.32 -21.34
N ASP A 462 28.64 -5.23 -21.35
CA ASP A 462 27.54 -5.28 -22.31
C ASP A 462 26.48 -4.22 -22.00
N MET A 463 26.58 -3.07 -22.68
CA MET A 463 25.59 -1.99 -22.62
C MET A 463 24.16 -2.44 -22.97
N MET A 464 23.99 -3.59 -23.65
CA MET A 464 22.70 -4.20 -23.95
C MET A 464 22.00 -4.86 -22.75
N LEU A 465 22.71 -5.08 -21.63
CA LEU A 465 22.17 -5.66 -20.39
C LEU A 465 21.87 -4.61 -19.31
N GLN A 466 22.18 -3.34 -19.59
CA GLN A 466 21.84 -2.21 -18.72
C GLN A 466 20.37 -1.85 -18.88
N GLY A 467 19.67 -1.65 -17.75
CA GLY A 467 18.40 -0.94 -17.77
C GLY A 467 18.62 0.54 -18.11
N ASN A 468 17.56 1.26 -18.52
CA ASN A 468 17.63 2.67 -18.92
C ASN A 468 17.37 3.66 -17.75
N GLY A 469 17.21 3.17 -16.52
CA GLY A 469 16.72 3.96 -15.39
C GLY A 469 15.24 4.32 -15.52
N SER A 470 14.69 5.00 -14.52
CA SER A 470 13.31 5.48 -14.55
C SER A 470 13.21 6.79 -15.33
N TYR A 471 12.30 6.87 -16.31
CA TYR A 471 12.11 8.03 -17.17
C TYR A 471 10.69 8.06 -17.75
N MET A 472 10.29 9.21 -18.27
CA MET A 472 9.15 9.30 -19.18
C MET A 472 9.57 10.00 -20.48
N SER A 473 9.07 9.52 -21.60
CA SER A 473 9.31 10.12 -22.92
C SER A 473 8.02 10.42 -23.66
N PHE A 474 8.04 11.43 -24.53
CA PHE A 474 6.90 11.91 -25.29
C PHE A 474 7.29 12.17 -26.74
N SER A 475 6.42 11.78 -27.67
CA SER A 475 6.53 12.20 -29.07
C SER A 475 6.04 13.64 -29.22
N SER A 476 6.81 14.50 -29.89
CA SER A 476 6.57 15.95 -29.93
C SER A 476 5.25 16.36 -30.59
N GLY A 477 4.66 15.51 -31.44
CA GLY A 477 3.40 15.79 -32.11
C GLY A 477 3.47 17.08 -32.94
N GLN A 478 2.53 18.00 -32.69
CA GLN A 478 2.55 19.36 -33.25
C GLN A 478 2.98 20.45 -32.24
N LEU A 479 3.25 20.07 -30.98
CA LEU A 479 3.69 21.02 -29.95
C LEU A 479 5.19 21.32 -30.09
N ASN A 480 5.61 22.51 -29.65
CA ASN A 480 7.02 22.86 -29.60
C ASN A 480 7.70 22.33 -28.33
N ASP A 481 9.01 22.16 -28.38
CA ASP A 481 9.83 21.59 -27.29
C ASP A 481 9.57 22.26 -25.92
N SER A 482 9.33 23.57 -25.87
CA SER A 482 9.07 24.28 -24.61
C SER A 482 7.69 23.98 -24.03
N GLN A 483 6.67 23.75 -24.87
CA GLN A 483 5.34 23.33 -24.40
C GLN A 483 5.37 21.91 -23.88
N ILE A 484 6.11 21.02 -24.56
CA ILE A 484 6.32 19.63 -24.15
C ILE A 484 7.05 19.59 -22.80
N ILE A 485 8.17 20.30 -22.67
CA ILE A 485 8.95 20.43 -21.43
C ILE A 485 8.09 20.95 -20.27
N SER A 486 7.24 21.96 -20.52
CA SER A 486 6.37 22.51 -19.48
C SER A 486 5.27 21.52 -19.05
N LEU A 487 4.69 20.77 -19.99
CA LEU A 487 3.68 19.74 -19.66
C LEU A 487 4.32 18.55 -18.94
N MET A 488 5.56 18.18 -19.31
CA MET A 488 6.36 17.16 -18.62
C MET A 488 6.68 17.57 -17.17
N ASP A 489 6.92 18.85 -16.89
CA ASP A 489 7.17 19.34 -15.53
C ASP A 489 5.94 19.21 -14.60
N SER A 490 4.74 19.01 -15.17
CA SER A 490 3.49 18.77 -14.45
C SER A 490 3.17 17.28 -14.24
N PHE A 491 3.95 16.33 -14.77
CA PHE A 491 3.73 14.90 -14.46
C PHE A 491 4.21 14.53 -13.05
N ARG A 492 3.45 13.65 -12.38
CA ARG A 492 3.76 13.10 -11.06
C ARG A 492 3.56 11.60 -11.04
N VAL A 493 4.34 10.93 -10.20
CA VAL A 493 4.16 9.51 -9.86
C VAL A 493 4.22 9.37 -8.35
N ALA A 494 3.14 8.93 -7.71
CA ALA A 494 3.12 8.62 -6.27
C ALA A 494 3.22 7.10 -6.07
N PHE A 495 4.06 6.71 -5.13
CA PHE A 495 4.19 5.34 -4.64
C PHE A 495 3.41 5.23 -3.33
N VAL A 496 2.45 4.31 -3.27
CA VAL A 496 1.47 4.22 -2.18
C VAL A 496 1.38 2.75 -1.72
N ASN A 497 1.35 2.49 -0.41
CA ASN A 497 1.21 1.13 0.10
C ASN A 497 -0.26 0.68 0.21
N ASP A 498 -0.50 -0.57 0.62
CA ASP A 498 -1.83 -1.17 0.81
C ASP A 498 -2.60 -0.70 2.06
N GLN A 499 -2.01 0.21 2.84
CA GLN A 499 -2.73 1.01 3.84
C GLN A 499 -2.94 2.46 3.37
N ASN A 500 -2.90 2.66 2.05
CA ASN A 500 -3.00 3.93 1.32
C ASN A 500 -1.96 5.00 1.71
N ASN A 501 -0.87 4.64 2.38
CA ASN A 501 0.13 5.62 2.82
C ASN A 501 1.10 5.96 1.68
N VAL A 502 1.35 7.26 1.47
CA VAL A 502 2.29 7.77 0.46
C VAL A 502 3.72 7.53 0.92
N LEU A 503 4.36 6.57 0.27
CA LEU A 503 5.73 6.16 0.50
C LEU A 503 6.72 7.21 -0.04
N ALA A 504 6.55 7.60 -1.30
CA ALA A 504 7.39 8.58 -1.98
C ALA A 504 6.64 9.21 -3.16
N ILE A 505 7.08 10.40 -3.58
CA ILE A 505 6.58 11.08 -4.79
C ILE A 505 7.75 11.37 -5.72
N ALA A 506 7.56 11.05 -7.01
CA ALA A 506 8.50 11.31 -8.08
C ALA A 506 8.00 12.38 -9.06
N LYS A 507 8.96 13.08 -9.65
CA LYS A 507 8.77 14.10 -10.69
C LYS A 507 9.84 13.96 -11.77
N LEU A 508 9.50 14.33 -13.00
CA LEU A 508 10.44 14.39 -14.12
C LEU A 508 11.40 15.58 -13.93
N ASN A 509 12.70 15.32 -13.99
CA ASN A 509 13.71 16.38 -14.00
C ASN A 509 13.89 16.91 -15.43
N VAL A 510 13.00 17.82 -15.83
CA VAL A 510 12.98 18.39 -17.18
C VAL A 510 14.21 19.26 -17.51
N SER A 511 15.03 19.64 -16.51
CA SER A 511 16.33 20.29 -16.74
C SER A 511 17.39 19.35 -17.33
N ASN A 512 17.21 18.04 -17.20
CA ASN A 512 18.12 17.00 -17.71
C ASN A 512 17.44 16.17 -18.82
N TYR A 513 16.62 16.79 -19.66
CA TYR A 513 16.00 16.10 -20.79
C TYR A 513 17.03 15.75 -21.88
N SER A 514 16.71 14.71 -22.64
CA SER A 514 17.36 14.34 -23.91
C SER A 514 16.32 14.40 -25.02
N LYS A 515 16.77 14.62 -26.26
CA LYS A 515 15.91 14.63 -27.45
C LYS A 515 16.52 13.78 -28.56
N GLU A 516 15.77 12.78 -29.00
CA GLU A 516 16.16 11.83 -30.04
C GLU A 516 15.13 11.91 -31.18
N GLY A 517 15.49 12.64 -32.25
CA GLY A 517 14.56 12.95 -33.34
C GLY A 517 13.35 13.78 -32.87
N THR A 518 12.17 13.15 -32.87
CA THR A 518 10.90 13.73 -32.39
C THR A 518 10.54 13.31 -30.97
N GLU A 519 11.35 12.47 -30.31
CA GLU A 519 11.08 12.02 -28.93
C GLU A 519 11.85 12.88 -27.92
N ILE A 520 11.15 13.41 -26.92
CA ILE A 520 11.71 14.13 -25.78
C ILE A 520 11.60 13.23 -24.55
N LYS A 521 12.71 12.96 -23.87
CA LYS A 521 12.83 12.01 -22.76
C LYS A 521 13.43 12.70 -21.54
N ALA A 522 12.75 12.64 -20.40
CA ALA A 522 13.24 13.17 -19.13
C ALA A 522 13.37 12.06 -18.06
N PRO A 523 14.47 12.02 -17.31
CA PRO A 523 14.64 11.09 -16.18
C PRO A 523 13.72 11.45 -15.00
N LEU A 524 13.21 10.40 -14.34
CA LEU A 524 12.30 10.48 -13.19
C LEU A 524 13.10 10.29 -11.89
N TYR A 525 12.87 11.14 -10.89
CA TYR A 525 13.53 11.07 -9.58
C TYR A 525 12.54 11.26 -8.44
N LEU A 526 12.88 10.74 -7.25
CA LEU A 526 12.18 11.06 -6.00
C LEU A 526 12.53 12.47 -5.51
N TYR A 527 11.59 13.11 -4.83
CA TYR A 527 11.74 14.44 -4.23
C TYR A 527 11.22 14.46 -2.79
N GLU A 528 11.78 15.33 -1.96
CA GLU A 528 11.09 15.84 -0.76
C GLU A 528 9.70 16.36 -1.19
N TYR A 529 8.66 16.13 -0.39
CA TYR A 529 7.34 16.69 -0.64
C TYR A 529 6.66 17.12 0.68
N LYS A 530 5.71 18.05 0.60
CA LYS A 530 4.85 18.43 1.74
C LYS A 530 3.42 18.56 1.29
N VAL A 531 2.52 17.90 2.02
CA VAL A 531 1.07 18.00 1.87
C VAL A 531 0.56 19.14 2.75
N SER A 532 -0.11 20.11 2.13
CA SER A 532 -0.80 21.22 2.78
C SER A 532 -2.14 20.78 3.39
N VAL A 533 -2.76 21.63 4.21
CA VAL A 533 -4.08 21.37 4.80
C VAL A 533 -5.20 21.27 3.73
N ASP A 534 -5.03 21.91 2.57
CA ASP A 534 -5.94 21.79 1.41
C ASP A 534 -5.61 20.58 0.50
N GLY A 535 -4.70 19.71 0.90
CA GLY A 535 -4.21 18.58 0.10
C GLY A 535 -3.26 18.96 -1.04
N SER A 536 -2.91 20.24 -1.24
CA SER A 536 -1.92 20.63 -2.24
C SER A 536 -0.54 20.04 -1.92
N ILE A 537 0.19 19.62 -2.95
CA ILE A 537 1.51 19.01 -2.82
C ILE A 537 2.58 20.00 -3.27
N SER A 538 3.41 20.45 -2.34
CA SER A 538 4.59 21.24 -2.66
C SER A 538 5.83 20.35 -2.74
N MET A 539 6.54 20.42 -3.88
CA MET A 539 7.75 19.64 -4.14
C MET A 539 8.99 20.40 -3.63
N GLY A 540 9.81 19.73 -2.82
CA GLY A 540 11.06 20.24 -2.27
C GLY A 540 12.27 19.88 -3.15
N LYS A 541 13.39 19.50 -2.53
CA LYS A 541 14.60 19.10 -3.26
C LYS A 541 14.46 17.70 -3.84
N ARG A 542 15.10 17.45 -4.98
CA ARG A 542 15.37 16.10 -5.48
C ARG A 542 16.18 15.34 -4.43
N LEU A 543 15.73 14.13 -4.07
CA LEU A 543 16.53 13.17 -3.32
C LEU A 543 17.60 12.59 -4.27
N LYS A 544 18.88 12.65 -3.85
CA LYS A 544 20.03 12.26 -4.68
C LYS A 544 20.63 10.92 -4.26
N GLU A 545 20.85 10.76 -2.96
CA GLU A 545 21.50 9.59 -2.36
C GLU A 545 20.45 8.62 -1.84
N ASP A 546 19.51 9.13 -1.01
CA ASP A 546 18.32 8.39 -0.65
C ASP A 546 17.38 8.26 -1.85
N ARG A 547 17.19 7.03 -2.32
CA ARG A 547 16.27 6.67 -3.42
C ARG A 547 15.22 5.66 -2.97
N LYS A 548 15.08 5.49 -1.65
CA LYS A 548 14.19 4.50 -1.01
C LYS A 548 12.72 4.83 -1.28
N ILE A 549 11.95 3.78 -1.53
CA ILE A 549 10.50 3.81 -1.61
C ILE A 549 9.93 3.08 -0.38
N MET A 550 10.38 1.85 -0.12
CA MET A 550 9.93 1.04 1.03
C MET A 550 11.02 0.08 1.50
N GLU A 551 10.82 -0.49 2.67
CA GLU A 551 11.56 -1.67 3.13
C GLU A 551 10.88 -2.94 2.62
N LEU A 552 11.68 -3.94 2.24
CA LEU A 552 11.25 -5.28 1.90
C LEU A 552 11.82 -6.24 2.95
N THR A 553 10.95 -6.94 3.66
CA THR A 553 11.34 -8.03 4.56
C THR A 553 11.58 -9.30 3.75
N GLU A 554 12.59 -10.08 4.15
CA GLU A 554 12.93 -11.36 3.54
C GLU A 554 11.70 -12.28 3.40
N ASN A 555 11.56 -12.87 2.20
CA ASN A 555 10.52 -13.81 1.79
C ASN A 555 9.07 -13.35 2.05
N THR A 556 8.88 -12.05 2.31
CA THR A 556 7.60 -11.41 2.57
C THR A 556 7.12 -10.66 1.32
N ILE A 557 5.81 -10.62 1.11
CA ILE A 557 5.20 -9.91 -0.02
C ILE A 557 4.77 -8.51 0.43
N SER A 558 5.35 -7.48 -0.18
CA SER A 558 4.94 -6.08 -0.01
C SER A 558 4.10 -5.63 -1.22
N ILE A 559 2.99 -4.93 -0.96
CA ILE A 559 2.13 -4.36 -2.01
C ILE A 559 2.44 -2.88 -2.22
N MET A 560 2.42 -2.43 -3.47
CA MET A 560 2.52 -1.02 -3.83
C MET A 560 1.58 -0.67 -4.98
N THR A 561 0.72 0.33 -4.77
CA THR A 561 -0.02 1.02 -5.82
C THR A 561 0.82 2.18 -6.35
N ILE A 562 1.01 2.25 -7.66
CA ILE A 562 1.65 3.38 -8.33
C ILE A 562 0.55 4.24 -8.96
N ILE A 563 0.47 5.52 -8.60
CA ILE A 563 -0.52 6.47 -9.12
C ILE A 563 0.19 7.48 -10.02
N VAL A 564 -0.28 7.64 -11.26
CA VAL A 564 0.27 8.59 -12.25
C VAL A 564 -0.81 9.58 -12.67
N TRP A 565 -0.51 10.87 -12.57
CA TRP A 565 -1.44 11.95 -12.93
C TRP A 565 -0.72 13.18 -13.49
N LEU A 566 -1.52 14.08 -14.05
CA LEU A 566 -1.11 15.40 -14.52
C LEU A 566 -1.50 16.46 -13.47
N ASP A 567 -0.49 17.06 -12.83
CA ASP A 567 -0.64 17.92 -11.65
C ASP A 567 -1.25 19.29 -12.00
N GLY A 568 -2.54 19.44 -11.73
CA GLY A 568 -3.34 20.61 -12.11
C GLY A 568 -2.93 21.91 -11.42
N ASP A 569 -2.25 21.84 -10.27
CA ASP A 569 -1.66 23.02 -9.62
C ASP A 569 -0.47 23.62 -10.42
N HIS A 570 0.03 22.88 -11.42
CA HIS A 570 1.14 23.26 -12.29
C HIS A 570 0.77 23.34 -13.79
N VAL A 571 -0.49 23.14 -14.16
CA VAL A 571 -0.97 23.30 -15.55
C VAL A 571 -1.69 24.64 -15.71
N ASP A 572 -1.29 25.44 -16.70
CA ASP A 572 -1.97 26.69 -17.04
C ASP A 572 -2.72 26.62 -18.39
N ASN A 573 -3.52 27.65 -18.67
CA ASN A 573 -4.33 27.73 -19.90
C ASN A 573 -3.50 27.87 -21.20
N SER A 574 -2.18 28.06 -21.14
CA SER A 574 -1.27 28.02 -22.30
C SER A 574 -0.83 26.60 -22.65
N LEU A 575 -1.00 25.65 -21.71
CA LEU A 575 -0.74 24.21 -21.87
C LEU A 575 -2.02 23.40 -22.16
N ALA A 576 -3.17 24.07 -22.33
CA ALA A 576 -4.46 23.44 -22.59
C ALA A 576 -4.49 22.70 -23.94
N ALA A 577 -4.24 21.39 -23.90
CA ALA A 577 -4.29 20.53 -25.09
C ALA A 577 -5.74 20.36 -25.58
N ASN A 578 -6.03 20.88 -26.77
CA ASN A 578 -7.16 20.40 -27.57
C ASN A 578 -6.82 19.01 -28.16
N SER A 579 -7.79 18.38 -28.82
CA SER A 579 -7.63 17.08 -29.50
C SER A 579 -6.63 17.06 -30.67
N GLU A 580 -6.04 18.20 -31.04
CA GLU A 580 -5.00 18.31 -32.06
C GLU A 580 -3.60 18.45 -31.44
N ASN A 581 -3.53 18.77 -30.14
CA ASN A 581 -2.32 19.08 -29.36
C ASN A 581 -2.00 18.02 -28.28
N SER A 582 -2.64 16.86 -28.30
CA SER A 582 -2.40 15.78 -27.32
C SER A 582 -1.00 15.16 -27.50
N LEU A 583 -0.21 15.10 -26.42
CA LEU A 583 1.04 14.32 -26.41
C LEU A 583 0.76 12.84 -26.11
N SER A 584 1.44 11.96 -26.86
CA SER A 584 1.55 10.54 -26.54
C SER A 584 2.94 10.26 -25.97
N GLY A 585 3.02 9.46 -24.91
CA GLY A 585 4.27 9.17 -24.22
C GLY A 585 4.29 7.84 -23.49
N ALA A 586 5.49 7.39 -23.14
CA ALA A 586 5.77 6.12 -22.46
C ALA A 586 6.48 6.37 -21.13
N LEU A 587 5.96 5.77 -20.06
CA LEU A 587 6.58 5.76 -18.73
C LEU A 587 7.38 4.46 -18.56
N ASN A 588 8.66 4.56 -18.26
CA ASN A 588 9.50 3.44 -17.83
C ASN A 588 9.85 3.60 -16.36
N LEU A 589 9.47 2.63 -15.53
CA LEU A 589 9.90 2.54 -14.14
C LEU A 589 10.88 1.38 -13.98
N GLN A 590 12.00 1.65 -13.31
CA GLN A 590 12.98 0.65 -12.95
C GLN A 590 13.21 0.70 -11.44
N PHE A 591 13.19 -0.46 -10.80
CA PHE A 591 13.47 -0.63 -9.38
C PHE A 591 14.81 -1.34 -9.18
N ALA A 592 15.38 -1.18 -7.99
CA ALA A 592 16.58 -1.88 -7.53
C ALA A 592 16.50 -2.16 -6.02
N SER A 593 17.42 -2.95 -5.49
CA SER A 593 17.71 -3.07 -4.07
C SER A 593 19.02 -2.36 -3.72
N ASP A 594 19.24 -2.11 -2.43
CA ASP A 594 20.55 -1.75 -1.86
C ASP A 594 21.36 -2.96 -1.36
N ALA A 595 20.70 -4.09 -1.08
CA ALA A 595 21.36 -5.33 -0.69
C ALA A 595 22.10 -5.98 -1.87
N ASN A 596 23.29 -6.55 -1.59
CA ASN A 596 24.06 -7.34 -2.55
C ASN A 596 23.38 -8.70 -2.80
N LEU A 597 22.63 -8.78 -3.89
CA LEU A 597 21.80 -9.92 -4.27
C LEU A 597 22.64 -11.13 -4.70
N ARG A 598 22.67 -12.18 -3.86
CA ARG A 598 23.28 -13.49 -4.18
C ARG A 598 22.23 -14.49 -4.67
N PRO A 599 22.45 -15.22 -5.78
CA PRO A 599 21.60 -16.36 -6.14
C PRO A 599 21.40 -17.29 -4.93
N ALA A 600 20.17 -17.77 -4.73
CA ALA A 600 19.79 -18.47 -3.51
C ALA A 600 20.71 -19.68 -3.22
N ASP A 601 21.34 -19.69 -2.04
CA ASP A 601 22.26 -20.75 -1.61
C ASP A 601 21.52 -22.09 -1.55
N ILE A 602 21.94 -23.05 -2.38
CA ILE A 602 21.41 -24.41 -2.38
C ILE A 602 21.97 -25.14 -1.15
N LEU A 603 21.29 -25.01 -0.02
CA LEU A 603 21.56 -25.79 1.20
C LEU A 603 21.18 -27.26 0.97
N ILE A 604 22.14 -28.02 0.43
CA ILE A 604 22.10 -29.48 0.41
C ILE A 604 22.31 -29.98 1.84
N SER A 605 21.24 -30.51 2.45
CA SER A 605 21.27 -31.21 3.75
C SER A 605 21.26 -32.73 3.59
#